data_AF-A0A7S0X353-F1
#
_entry.id   AF-A0A7S0X353-F1
#
_cell.length_a   1.000
_cell.length_b   1.000
_cell.length_c   1.000
_cell.angle_alpha   90.00
_cell.angle_beta   90.00
_cell.angle_gamma   90.00
#
_symmetry.space_group_name_H-M   'P 1'
#
loop_
_entity.id
_entity.type
_entity.pdbx_description
1 polymer ?
#
loop_
_entity_poly.entity_id
_entity_poly.type
_entity_poly.pdbx_seq_one_letter_code
_entity_poly.pdbx_strand_id
1 'polypeptide(L)'
;MFTTFQGGPFVEVFSPQGKDPTSAWKMCGGKAVKRVYEKSVKGYVYAISGGPGHKMQLPKDERKGLGLKQPYLVFQIYVPVGQHISFEVGVSDAESTRRRLFFSSSFNDVKATPLHCQVPLPSSLIMPG
;
A
#
# COMPACT_ATOMS: atom_id res chain seq x y z
N MET A 1 -6.51 6.01 -15.20
CA MET A 1 -5.44 7.01 -15.08
C MET A 1 -5.82 7.91 -13.92
N PHE A 2 -4.92 8.19 -12.99
CA PHE A 2 -5.17 9.06 -11.85
C PHE A 2 -5.27 10.51 -12.36
N THR A 3 -6.39 11.19 -12.15
CA THR A 3 -6.69 12.51 -12.74
C THR A 3 -6.30 13.70 -11.84
N THR A 4 -5.74 13.43 -10.67
CA THR A 4 -5.31 14.46 -9.72
C THR A 4 -4.11 15.23 -10.25
N PHE A 5 -4.06 16.54 -9.99
CA PHE A 5 -2.94 17.40 -10.33
C PHE A 5 -1.64 16.88 -9.69
N GLN A 6 -0.57 16.75 -10.49
CA GLN A 6 0.71 16.18 -10.06
C GLN A 6 1.87 17.19 -9.98
N GLY A 7 1.62 18.48 -10.23
CA GLY A 7 2.66 19.51 -10.20
C GLY A 7 2.91 20.12 -8.81
N GLY A 8 2.26 19.60 -7.77
CA GLY A 8 2.48 20.02 -6.38
C GLY A 8 3.70 19.38 -5.74
N PRO A 9 4.01 19.71 -4.47
CA PRO A 9 5.13 19.12 -3.74
C PRO A 9 4.99 17.61 -3.50
N PHE A 10 3.76 17.10 -3.51
CA PHE A 10 3.43 15.67 -3.44
C PHE A 10 2.09 15.41 -4.13
N VAL A 11 1.78 14.13 -4.35
CA VAL A 11 0.48 13.66 -4.82
C VAL A 11 -0.14 12.79 -3.72
N GLU A 12 -1.29 13.22 -3.18
CA GLU A 12 -2.02 12.41 -2.21
C GLU A 12 -2.70 11.24 -2.94
N VAL A 13 -2.17 10.03 -2.77
CA VAL A 13 -2.70 8.81 -3.37
C VAL A 13 -3.88 8.25 -2.58
N PHE A 14 -3.86 8.47 -1.26
CA PHE A 14 -4.86 7.98 -0.33
C PHE A 14 -5.00 8.91 0.86
N SER A 15 -6.25 9.18 1.23
CA SER A 15 -6.59 9.74 2.53
C SER A 15 -7.81 8.99 3.06
N PRO A 16 -7.85 8.62 4.35
CA PRO A 16 -9.03 8.02 4.96
C PRO A 16 -10.16 9.04 5.21
N GLN A 17 -9.98 10.30 4.80
CA GLN A 17 -10.91 11.40 5.04
C GLN A 17 -11.92 11.58 3.90
N GLY A 18 -12.96 12.38 4.14
CA GLY A 18 -14.01 12.64 3.16
C GLY A 18 -15.11 11.57 3.09
N LYS A 19 -16.00 11.72 2.11
CA LYS A 19 -17.24 10.92 1.98
C LYS A 19 -16.98 9.50 1.45
N ASP A 20 -16.18 9.36 0.39
CA ASP A 20 -15.86 8.06 -0.22
C ASP A 20 -14.35 7.93 -0.55
N PRO A 21 -13.49 7.80 0.48
CA PRO A 21 -12.04 7.71 0.32
C PRO A 21 -11.57 6.48 -0.47
N THR A 22 -12.42 5.46 -0.58
CA THR A 22 -12.10 4.18 -1.23
C THR A 22 -12.80 3.97 -2.57
N SER A 23 -13.40 5.02 -3.14
CA SER A 23 -14.08 4.97 -4.45
C SER A 23 -13.22 4.38 -5.58
N ALA A 24 -11.90 4.64 -5.59
CA ALA A 24 -10.95 4.11 -6.56
C ALA A 24 -10.29 2.76 -6.15
N TRP A 25 -10.55 2.30 -4.93
CA TRP A 25 -9.89 1.15 -4.31
C TRP A 25 -10.75 -0.11 -4.40
N LYS A 26 -10.12 -1.26 -4.63
CA LYS A 26 -10.73 -2.58 -4.44
C LYS A 26 -10.43 -3.06 -3.03
N MET A 27 -11.49 -3.39 -2.30
CA MET A 27 -11.43 -3.81 -0.90
C MET A 27 -11.61 -5.32 -0.82
N CYS A 28 -10.58 -6.04 -0.38
CA CYS A 28 -10.59 -7.50 -0.23
C CYS A 28 -10.56 -7.84 1.26
N GLY A 29 -11.51 -8.65 1.76
CA GLY A 29 -11.56 -9.06 3.17
C GLY A 29 -12.82 -8.64 3.95
N GLY A 30 -13.82 -8.05 3.28
CA GLY A 30 -15.12 -7.74 3.88
C GLY A 30 -15.01 -6.91 5.16
N LYS A 31 -15.60 -7.40 6.27
CA LYS A 31 -15.58 -6.70 7.58
C LYS A 31 -14.18 -6.56 8.18
N ALA A 32 -13.21 -7.32 7.68
CA ALA A 32 -11.84 -7.29 8.18
C ALA A 32 -11.05 -6.08 7.66
N VAL A 33 -11.53 -5.41 6.60
CA VAL A 33 -11.00 -4.14 6.09
C VAL A 33 -12.03 -3.05 6.32
N LYS A 34 -11.79 -2.18 7.30
CA LYS A 34 -12.79 -1.19 7.74
C LYS A 34 -12.17 0.16 8.09
N ARG A 35 -12.94 1.21 7.81
CA ARG A 35 -12.64 2.56 8.27
C ARG A 35 -13.02 2.69 9.75
N VAL A 36 -12.08 3.10 10.60
CA VAL A 36 -12.29 3.27 12.04
C VAL A 36 -11.73 4.62 12.49
N TYR A 37 -12.33 5.22 13.51
CA TYR A 37 -11.78 6.43 14.12
C TYR A 37 -10.71 6.03 15.15
N GLU A 38 -9.48 6.48 14.95
CA GLU A 38 -8.34 6.19 15.81
C GLU A 38 -8.03 7.42 16.67
N LYS A 39 -8.11 7.25 17.99
CA LYS A 39 -8.02 8.35 18.95
C LYS A 39 -6.62 8.96 19.00
N SER A 40 -5.59 8.13 18.87
CA SER A 40 -4.19 8.57 18.94
C SER A 40 -3.83 9.57 17.85
N VAL A 41 -4.42 9.44 16.66
CA VAL A 41 -4.25 10.38 15.53
C VAL A 41 -5.44 11.33 15.34
N LYS A 42 -6.43 11.27 16.24
CA LYS A 42 -7.68 12.05 16.20
C LYS A 42 -8.35 12.06 14.82
N GLY A 43 -8.33 10.93 14.12
CA GLY A 43 -8.74 10.84 12.72
C GLY A 43 -9.19 9.46 12.32
N TYR A 44 -9.74 9.35 11.10
CA TYR A 44 -10.07 8.04 10.54
C TYR A 44 -8.82 7.37 9.99
N VAL A 45 -8.77 6.04 10.09
CA VAL A 45 -7.78 5.17 9.45
C VAL A 45 -8.49 3.98 8.84
N TYR A 46 -7.82 3.25 7.95
CA TYR A 46 -8.28 1.94 7.52
C TYR A 46 -7.52 0.86 8.28
N ALA A 47 -8.26 0.11 9.10
CA ALA A 47 -7.76 -1.06 9.79
C ALA A 47 -7.96 -2.29 8.90
N ILE A 48 -6.86 -2.96 8.57
CA ILE A 48 -6.85 -4.24 7.86
C ILE A 48 -6.48 -5.30 8.89
N SER A 49 -7.36 -6.29 9.05
CA SER A 49 -7.19 -7.40 9.97
C SER A 49 -7.43 -8.73 9.24
N GLY A 50 -6.94 -9.82 9.80
CA GLY A 50 -7.08 -11.16 9.23
C GLY A 50 -5.88 -11.59 8.38
N GLY A 51 -6.12 -12.53 7.45
CA GLY A 51 -5.05 -13.30 6.82
C GLY A 51 -4.65 -12.85 5.42
N PRO A 52 -3.82 -13.67 4.75
CA PRO A 52 -3.41 -13.45 3.36
C PRO A 52 -4.61 -13.21 2.44
N GLY A 53 -4.56 -12.16 1.63
CA GLY A 53 -5.63 -11.77 0.70
C GLY A 53 -6.58 -10.69 1.23
N HIS A 54 -6.55 -10.38 2.53
CA HIS A 54 -7.19 -9.18 3.06
C HIS A 54 -6.32 -7.96 2.76
N LYS A 55 -6.78 -7.10 1.85
CA LYS A 55 -5.98 -5.98 1.35
C LYS A 55 -6.85 -4.85 0.81
N MET A 56 -6.24 -3.68 0.74
CA MET A 56 -6.71 -2.56 -0.07
C MET A 56 -5.84 -2.49 -1.33
N GLN A 57 -6.47 -2.34 -2.48
CA GLN A 57 -5.78 -2.35 -3.77
C GLN A 57 -6.17 -1.14 -4.62
N LEU A 58 -5.17 -0.41 -5.09
CA LEU A 58 -5.32 0.71 -6.00
C LEU A 58 -4.45 0.48 -7.24
N PRO A 59 -4.98 0.65 -8.46
CA PRO A 59 -6.39 0.89 -8.78
C PRO A 59 -7.26 -0.38 -8.62
N LYS A 60 -8.59 -0.21 -8.65
CA LYS A 60 -9.55 -1.34 -8.64
C LYS A 60 -9.23 -2.45 -9.64
N ASP A 61 -8.72 -2.06 -10.81
CA ASP A 61 -8.30 -2.96 -11.89
C ASP A 61 -6.77 -2.94 -12.01
N GLU A 62 -6.10 -4.03 -11.64
CA GLU A 62 -4.63 -4.16 -11.68
C GLU A 62 -4.05 -4.03 -13.10
N ARG A 63 -4.89 -4.18 -14.13
CA ARG A 63 -4.46 -3.96 -15.52
C ARG A 63 -4.26 -2.48 -15.81
N LYS A 64 -4.82 -1.57 -15.00
CA LYS A 64 -4.65 -0.12 -15.17
C LYS A 64 -3.50 0.41 -14.32
N GLY A 65 -2.71 1.31 -14.90
CA GLY A 65 -1.72 2.09 -14.14
C GLY A 65 -2.34 3.36 -13.54
N LEU A 66 -1.70 3.88 -12.50
CA LEU A 66 -2.06 5.19 -11.92
C LEU A 66 -1.46 6.35 -12.71
N GLY A 67 -0.32 6.15 -13.38
CA GLY A 67 0.37 7.23 -14.10
C GLY A 67 1.04 8.23 -13.17
N LEU A 68 1.39 7.79 -11.95
CA LEU A 68 2.21 8.54 -11.01
C LEU A 68 3.67 8.48 -11.46
N LYS A 69 4.37 9.61 -11.39
CA LYS A 69 5.77 9.76 -11.83
C LYS A 69 6.71 10.21 -10.70
N GLN A 70 6.19 10.34 -9.49
CA GLN A 70 6.95 10.80 -8.33
C GLN A 70 7.99 9.73 -7.95
N PRO A 71 9.24 10.13 -7.63
CA PRO A 71 10.32 9.18 -7.32
C PRO A 71 10.18 8.52 -5.94
N TYR A 72 9.36 9.10 -5.06
CA TYR A 72 9.16 8.62 -3.70
C TYR A 72 7.71 8.22 -3.48
N LEU A 73 7.52 7.08 -2.82
CA LEU A 73 6.23 6.60 -2.33
C LEU A 73 6.32 6.46 -0.81
N VAL A 74 5.49 7.21 -0.10
CA VAL A 74 5.48 7.25 1.37
C VAL A 74 4.20 6.65 1.89
N PHE A 75 4.32 5.75 2.86
CA PHE A 75 3.20 5.17 3.58
C PHE A 75 3.27 5.56 5.05
N GLN A 76 2.15 5.96 5.63
CA GLN A 76 2.00 6.11 7.08
C GLN A 76 1.19 4.93 7.61
N ILE A 77 1.86 3.98 8.26
CA ILE A 77 1.26 2.70 8.70
C ILE A 77 1.64 2.43 10.15
N TYR A 78 0.67 1.95 10.92
CA TYR A 78 0.89 1.36 12.24
C TYR A 78 0.77 -0.16 12.13
N VAL A 79 1.82 -0.87 12.57
CA VAL A 79 1.84 -2.33 12.66
C VAL A 79 1.84 -2.72 14.13
N PRO A 80 0.78 -3.37 14.64
CA PRO A 80 0.77 -3.84 16.02
C PRO A 80 1.90 -4.83 16.30
N VAL A 81 2.39 -4.85 17.53
CA VAL A 81 3.42 -5.80 17.99
C VAL A 81 3.00 -7.24 17.67
N GLY A 82 3.95 -8.01 17.13
CA GLY A 82 3.74 -9.42 16.78
C GLY A 82 2.89 -9.66 15.52
N GLN A 83 2.48 -8.61 14.81
CA GLN A 83 1.76 -8.73 13.55
C GLN A 83 2.69 -8.58 12.35
N HIS A 84 2.31 -9.24 11.26
CA HIS A 84 3.01 -9.14 9.98
C HIS A 84 2.34 -8.12 9.07
N ILE A 85 3.17 -7.44 8.29
CA ILE A 85 2.74 -6.57 7.20
C ILE A 85 3.39 -6.99 5.89
N SER A 86 2.66 -6.78 4.81
CA SER A 86 3.17 -6.81 3.45
C SER A 86 2.45 -5.79 2.57
N PHE A 87 3.12 -5.28 1.55
CA PHE A 87 2.50 -4.49 0.49
C PHE A 87 3.19 -4.75 -0.85
N GLU A 88 2.46 -4.49 -1.93
CA GLU A 88 2.91 -4.71 -3.30
C GLU A 88 2.87 -3.39 -4.07
N VAL A 89 3.92 -3.11 -4.84
CA VAL A 89 4.01 -1.95 -5.72
C VAL A 89 4.32 -2.42 -7.14
N GLY A 90 3.42 -2.11 -8.07
CA GLY A 90 3.67 -2.26 -9.50
C GLY A 90 4.31 -1.00 -10.07
N VAL A 91 5.45 -1.15 -10.75
CA VAL A 91 6.17 -0.07 -11.45
C VAL A 91 6.30 -0.40 -12.93
N SER A 92 6.34 0.63 -13.77
CA SER A 92 6.68 0.51 -15.18
C SER A 92 8.02 1.19 -15.42
N ASP A 93 8.92 0.51 -16.10
CA ASP A 93 10.20 1.10 -16.52
C ASP A 93 10.04 1.92 -17.82
N ALA A 94 11.16 2.46 -18.30
CA ALA A 94 11.21 3.29 -19.51
C ALA A 94 10.76 2.54 -20.77
N GLU A 95 10.86 1.21 -20.77
CA GLU A 95 10.43 0.33 -21.87
C GLU A 95 8.97 -0.09 -21.73
N SER A 96 8.24 0.50 -20.77
CA SER A 96 6.86 0.13 -20.42
C SER A 96 6.70 -1.31 -19.90
N THR A 97 7.80 -1.96 -19.49
CA THR A 97 7.75 -3.27 -18.86
C THR A 97 7.27 -3.12 -17.42
N ARG A 98 6.26 -3.92 -17.03
CA ARG A 98 5.72 -3.93 -15.67
C ARG A 98 6.53 -4.85 -14.77
N ARG A 99 6.99 -4.32 -13.64
CA ARG A 99 7.70 -5.06 -12.59
C ARG A 99 6.94 -4.92 -11.28
N ARG A 100 6.98 -5.95 -10.45
CA ARG A 100 6.29 -5.96 -9.14
C ARG A 100 7.28 -6.11 -8.02
N LEU A 101 7.21 -5.18 -7.07
CA LEU A 101 7.99 -5.20 -5.85
C LEU A 101 7.06 -5.65 -4.71
N PHE A 102 7.44 -6.72 -4.02
CA PHE A 102 6.72 -7.27 -2.88
C PHE A 102 7.54 -7.02 -1.63
N PHE A 103 6.99 -6.22 -0.72
CA PHE A 103 7.61 -5.93 0.56
C PHE A 103 6.90 -6.74 1.62
N SER A 104 7.63 -7.48 2.44
CA SER A 104 7.04 -8.25 3.52
C SER A 104 7.97 -8.38 4.72
N SER A 105 7.37 -8.31 5.90
CA SER A 105 8.05 -8.65 7.16
C SER A 105 8.33 -10.13 7.35
N SER A 106 7.74 -11.00 6.53
CA SER A 106 7.97 -12.46 6.58
C SER A 106 9.09 -12.92 5.64
N PHE A 107 9.69 -12.01 4.86
CA PHE A 107 10.85 -12.32 4.02
C PHE A 107 12.14 -12.12 4.82
N ASN A 108 13.11 -13.00 4.58
CA ASN A 108 14.44 -12.91 5.18
C ASN A 108 15.48 -12.32 4.23
N ASP A 109 15.32 -12.57 2.93
CA ASP A 109 16.29 -12.20 1.90
C ASP A 109 15.62 -11.52 0.72
N VAL A 110 16.40 -10.72 0.00
CA VAL A 110 15.98 -10.18 -1.30
C VAL A 110 16.01 -11.31 -2.33
N LYS A 111 14.89 -11.52 -3.04
CA LYS A 111 14.81 -12.47 -4.16
C LYS A 111 14.29 -11.75 -5.39
N ALA A 112 15.09 -11.72 -6.45
CA ALA A 112 14.76 -11.02 -7.68
C ALA A 112 14.70 -11.95 -8.89
N THR A 113 13.70 -11.72 -9.73
CA THR A 113 13.58 -12.20 -11.11
C THR A 113 13.43 -10.98 -12.02
N PRO A 114 13.48 -11.12 -13.36
CA PRO A 114 13.31 -9.98 -14.24
C PRO A 114 12.00 -9.18 -14.01
N LEU A 115 10.91 -9.84 -13.58
CA LEU A 115 9.60 -9.19 -13.42
C LEU A 115 9.18 -8.98 -11.96
N HIS A 116 9.84 -9.63 -11.01
CA HIS A 116 9.44 -9.62 -9.60
C HIS A 116 10.63 -9.42 -8.67
N CYS A 117 10.43 -8.67 -7.59
CA CYS A 117 11.40 -8.57 -6.51
C CYS A 117 10.69 -8.72 -5.16
N GLN A 118 11.17 -9.62 -4.33
CA GLN A 118 10.79 -9.73 -2.92
C GLN A 118 11.82 -8.97 -2.09
N VAL A 119 11.35 -8.12 -1.20
CA VAL A 119 12.17 -7.25 -0.37
C VAL A 119 11.77 -7.45 1.10
N PRO A 120 12.69 -7.85 1.98
CA PRO A 120 12.41 -7.94 3.41
C PRO A 120 12.19 -6.53 3.98
N LEU A 121 11.15 -6.39 4.79
CA LEU A 121 10.97 -5.17 5.59
C LEU A 121 11.85 -5.25 6.84
N PRO A 122 12.57 -4.16 7.19
CA PRO A 122 13.42 -4.17 8.37
C PRO A 122 12.61 -4.42 9.64
N SER A 123 13.18 -5.20 10.55
CA SER A 123 12.54 -5.53 11.83
C SER A 123 12.22 -4.28 12.64
N SER A 124 12.97 -3.18 12.50
CA SER A 124 12.71 -1.90 13.18
C SER A 124 11.40 -1.22 12.79
N LEU A 125 10.78 -1.59 11.65
CA LEU A 125 9.44 -1.12 11.30
C LEU A 125 8.33 -1.83 12.09
N ILE A 126 8.65 -2.98 12.69
CA ILE A 126 7.77 -3.71 13.57
C ILE A 126 8.28 -3.45 14.98
N MET A 127 7.51 -2.70 15.77
CA MET A 127 7.89 -2.45 17.16
C MET A 127 8.19 -3.79 17.85
N PRO A 128 9.41 -4.02 18.36
CA PRO A 128 9.67 -5.18 19.21
C PRO A 128 8.80 -5.02 20.46
N GLY A 129 8.16 -6.12 20.86
CA GLY A 129 7.33 -6.19 22.06
C GLY A 129 8.13 -6.06 23.34
#